data_AF-X0U8E0-F1
#
_entry.id   AF-X0U8E0-F1
#
_cell.length_a   1.000
_cell.length_b   1.000
_cell.length_c   1.000
_cell.angle_alpha   90.00
_cell.angle_beta   90.00
_cell.angle_gamma   90.00
#
_symmetry.space_group_name_H-M   'P 1'
#
loop_
_entity.id
_entity.type
_entity.pdbx_description
1 polymer ?
#
loop_
_entity_poly.entity_id
_entity_poly.type
_entity_poly.pdbx_seq_one_letter_code
_entity_poly.pdbx_strand_id
1 'polypeptide(L)'
;MNNTLGYGFLEKVYENAMAIELIKMGCNVRQQQNIKVYYETEQVGDYYADLLIDDLVIIELKAAESLCEEHEAQLINYLKATKME
;
A
#
# COMPACT_ATOMS: atom_id res chain seq x y z
N MET A 1 5.83 -13.51 -8.80
CA MET A 1 6.54 -13.46 -7.51
C MET A 1 6.92 -14.87 -7.11
N ASN A 2 8.22 -15.18 -7.00
CA ASN A 2 8.65 -16.48 -6.46
C ASN A 2 8.29 -16.50 -4.98
N ASN A 3 7.55 -17.53 -4.55
CA ASN A 3 6.98 -17.66 -3.22
C ASN A 3 8.03 -18.14 -2.20
N THR A 4 9.20 -17.50 -2.17
CA THR A 4 10.39 -17.96 -1.43
C THR A 4 10.21 -17.90 0.09
N LEU A 5 9.28 -17.07 0.57
CA LEU A 5 9.03 -16.85 2.00
C LEU A 5 7.97 -17.79 2.59
N GLY A 6 7.25 -18.60 1.79
CA GLY A 6 6.15 -19.41 2.32
C GLY A 6 5.01 -18.56 2.92
N TYR A 7 4.05 -19.22 3.59
CA TYR A 7 2.88 -18.58 4.21
C TYR A 7 3.05 -18.46 5.74
N GLY A 8 2.50 -17.40 6.35
CA GLY A 8 2.44 -17.22 7.81
C GLY A 8 3.38 -16.16 8.41
N PHE A 9 4.06 -15.37 7.58
CA PHE A 9 4.82 -14.21 8.06
C PHE A 9 3.92 -12.98 8.27
N LEU A 10 4.39 -12.03 9.07
CA LEU A 10 3.73 -10.73 9.23
C LEU A 10 3.74 -9.97 7.90
N GLU A 11 2.70 -9.16 7.64
CA GLU A 11 2.58 -8.31 6.44
C GLU A 11 3.85 -7.50 6.16
N LYS A 12 4.48 -6.99 7.22
CA LYS A 12 5.74 -6.24 7.13
C LYS A 12 6.88 -7.00 6.46
N VAL A 13 6.93 -8.32 6.60
CA VAL A 13 7.96 -9.16 5.96
C VAL A 13 7.71 -9.21 4.45
N TYR A 14 6.46 -9.37 4.03
CA TYR A 14 6.08 -9.33 2.62
C TYR A 14 6.30 -7.95 2.01
N GLU A 15 6.01 -6.88 2.75
CA GLU A 15 6.28 -5.50 2.35
C GLU A 15 7.76 -5.28 2.04
N ASN A 16 8.63 -5.63 2.97
CA ASN A 16 10.07 -5.48 2.78
C ASN A 16 10.58 -6.31 1.60
N ALA A 17 10.08 -7.54 1.43
CA ALA A 17 10.48 -8.41 0.33
C ALA A 17 10.04 -7.85 -1.03
N MET A 18 8.81 -7.35 -1.12
CA MET A 18 8.28 -6.76 -2.35
C MET A 18 8.99 -5.45 -2.71
N ALA A 19 9.29 -4.61 -1.72
CA ALA A 19 10.07 -3.39 -1.93
C ALA A 19 11.46 -3.69 -2.53
N ILE A 20 12.17 -4.71 -2.00
CA ILE A 20 13.47 -5.14 -2.53
C ILE A 20 13.38 -5.55 -4.01
N GLU A 21 12.37 -6.33 -4.38
CA GLU A 21 12.22 -6.80 -5.77
C GLU A 21 11.86 -5.66 -6.72
N LEU A 22 10.96 -4.76 -6.33
CA LEU A 22 10.58 -3.59 -7.14
C LEU A 22 11.76 -2.62 -7.33
N ILE A 23 12.57 -2.39 -6.29
CA ILE A 23 13.80 -1.59 -6.40
C ILE A 23 14.78 -2.24 -7.37
N LYS A 24 14.96 -3.56 -7.33
CA LYS A 24 15.80 -4.29 -8.30
C LYS A 24 15.29 -4.17 -9.74
N MET A 25 13.99 -4.01 -9.93
CA MET A 25 13.37 -3.77 -11.23
C MET A 25 13.52 -2.31 -11.71
N GLY A 26 14.11 -1.44 -10.89
CA GLY A 26 14.37 -0.03 -11.22
C GLY A 26 13.26 0.94 -10.80
N CYS A 27 12.26 0.48 -10.05
CA CYS A 27 11.20 1.35 -9.54
C CYS A 27 11.69 2.17 -8.34
N ASN A 28 11.20 3.40 -8.20
CA ASN A 28 11.33 4.18 -6.99
C ASN A 28 10.25 3.76 -5.99
N VAL A 29 10.64 3.22 -4.84
CA VAL A 29 9.71 2.65 -3.86
C VAL A 29 9.82 3.39 -2.54
N ARG A 30 8.68 3.86 -2.02
CA ARG A 30 8.57 4.39 -0.65
C ARG A 30 7.69 3.48 0.18
N GLN A 31 8.24 2.97 1.26
CA GLN A 31 7.52 2.15 2.24
C GLN A 31 6.83 3.04 3.27
N GLN A 32 5.62 2.66 3.71
CA GLN A 32 4.88 3.33 4.78
C GLN A 32 4.70 4.84 4.52
N GLN A 33 4.37 5.19 3.27
CA GLN A 33 4.25 6.57 2.86
C GLN A 33 3.01 7.20 3.51
N ASN A 34 3.23 8.25 4.31
CA ASN A 34 2.15 9.08 4.83
C ASN A 34 1.47 9.86 3.68
N ILE A 35 0.16 9.75 3.64
CA ILE A 35 -0.73 10.46 2.72
C ILE A 35 -1.80 11.13 3.57
N LYS A 36 -1.87 12.46 3.48
CA LYS A 36 -2.88 13.23 4.19
C LYS A 36 -4.25 13.03 3.58
N VAL A 37 -5.23 12.74 4.42
CA VAL A 37 -6.62 12.53 4.02
C VAL A 37 -7.42 13.81 4.29
N TYR A 38 -8.12 14.30 3.27
CA TYR A 38 -8.91 15.50 3.35
C TYR A 38 -10.40 15.20 3.20
N TYR A 39 -11.22 15.89 3.98
CA TYR A 39 -12.64 16.05 3.72
C TYR A 39 -12.86 17.50 3.29
N GLU A 40 -13.20 17.71 2.02
CA GLU A 40 -13.16 19.02 1.38
C GLU A 40 -11.77 19.67 1.49
N THR A 41 -11.63 20.77 2.24
CA THR A 41 -10.36 21.47 2.48
C THR A 41 -9.72 21.12 3.82
N GLU A 42 -10.44 20.41 4.69
CA GLU A 42 -10.00 20.13 6.05
C GLU A 42 -9.26 18.79 6.11
N GLN A 43 -8.06 18.78 6.69
CA GLN A 43 -7.34 17.53 6.94
C GLN A 43 -8.05 16.78 8.07
N VAL A 44 -8.51 15.56 7.78
CA VAL A 44 -9.28 14.72 8.72
C VAL A 44 -8.50 13.52 9.23
N GLY A 45 -7.32 13.25 8.65
CA GLY A 45 -6.47 12.18 9.13
C GLY A 45 -5.24 11.94 8.27
N ASP A 46 -4.58 10.85 8.60
CA ASP A 46 -3.41 10.32 7.92
C ASP A 46 -3.70 8.89 7.49
N TYR A 47 -3.35 8.58 6.24
CA TYR A 47 -3.33 7.25 5.69
C TYR A 47 -1.88 6.87 5.42
N TYR A 48 -1.50 5.64 5.73
CA TYR A 48 -0.14 5.14 5.50
C TYR A 48 -0.23 4.02 4.48
N ALA A 49 0.21 4.30 3.26
CA ALA A 49 0.27 3.31 2.21
C ALA A 49 1.46 2.37 2.45
N ASP A 50 1.26 1.06 2.31
CA ASP A 50 2.34 0.09 2.54
C ASP A 50 3.51 0.34 1.58
N LEU A 51 3.21 0.52 0.29
CA LEU A 51 4.17 0.95 -0.73
C LEU A 51 3.57 2.04 -1.63
N LEU A 52 4.39 3.05 -1.96
CA LEU A 52 4.16 3.98 -3.05
C LEU A 52 5.27 3.81 -4.10
N ILE A 53 4.87 3.49 -5.33
CA ILE A 53 5.77 3.23 -6.46
C ILE A 53 5.73 4.41 -7.43
N ASP A 54 6.89 4.97 -7.73
CA ASP A 54 7.10 6.05 -8.70
C ASP A 54 6.18 7.27 -8.51
N ASP A 55 5.76 7.54 -7.26
CA ASP A 55 4.80 8.59 -6.90
C ASP A 55 3.42 8.45 -7.55
N LEU A 56 3.11 7.27 -8.11
CA LEU A 56 1.93 7.02 -8.92
C LEU A 56 1.09 5.85 -8.40
N VAL A 57 1.72 4.73 -8.01
CA VAL A 57 0.98 3.50 -7.68
C VAL A 57 1.07 3.20 -6.19
N ILE A 58 -0.09 3.15 -5.53
CA ILE A 58 -0.21 2.66 -4.15
C ILE A 58 -0.41 1.15 -4.17
N ILE A 59 0.31 0.43 -3.31
CA ILE A 59 0.15 -1.01 -3.09
C ILE A 59 -0.10 -1.23 -1.61
N GLU A 60 -1.21 -1.90 -1.31
CA GLU A 60 -1.57 -2.38 0.02
C GLU A 60 -1.36 -3.88 0.11
N LEU A 61 -0.65 -4.32 1.15
CA LEU A 61 -0.40 -5.72 1.38
C LEU A 61 -1.37 -6.24 2.43
N LYS A 62 -1.91 -7.44 2.15
CA LYS A 62 -2.75 -8.17 3.10
C LYS A 62 -2.23 -9.59 3.24
N ALA A 63 -1.98 -10.01 4.47
CA ALA A 63 -1.70 -11.40 4.81
C ALA A 63 -3.00 -12.04 5.31
N ALA A 64 -3.87 -12.40 4.38
CA ALA A 64 -5.16 -13.05 4.65
C ALA A 64 -5.39 -14.24 3.72
N GLU A 65 -6.23 -15.20 4.15
CA GLU A 65 -6.62 -16.34 3.30
C GLU A 65 -7.42 -15.90 2.06
N SER A 66 -8.08 -14.73 2.14
CA SER A 66 -8.82 -14.13 1.02
C SER A 66 -8.87 -12.60 1.14
N LEU A 67 -9.01 -11.91 0.01
CA LEU A 67 -9.39 -10.50 -0.04
C LEU A 67 -10.89 -10.39 0.25
N CYS A 68 -11.28 -9.60 1.26
CA CYS A 68 -12.67 -9.27 1.56
C CYS A 68 -13.06 -7.95 0.88
N GLU A 69 -14.30 -7.83 0.39
CA GLU A 69 -14.82 -6.63 -0.31
C GLU A 69 -14.68 -5.33 0.52
N GLU A 70 -14.69 -5.45 1.84
CA GLU A 70 -14.52 -4.35 2.80
C GLU A 70 -13.16 -3.64 2.66
N HIS A 71 -12.11 -4.38 2.30
CA HIS A 71 -10.77 -3.83 2.10
C HIS A 71 -10.69 -2.97 0.83
N GLU A 72 -11.38 -3.39 -0.23
CA GLU A 72 -11.45 -2.63 -1.49
C GLU A 72 -12.24 -1.33 -1.31
N ALA A 73 -13.39 -1.40 -0.63
CA ALA A 73 -14.21 -0.22 -0.35
C ALA A 73 -13.47 0.82 0.50
N GLN A 74 -12.67 0.36 1.47
CA GLN A 74 -11.82 1.23 2.28
C GLN A 74 -10.74 1.93 1.44
N LEU A 75 -10.03 1.20 0.58
CA LEU A 75 -9.00 1.77 -0.29
C LEU A 75 -9.58 2.80 -1.28
N ILE A 76 -10.73 2.51 -1.89
CA ILE A 76 -11.39 3.43 -2.83
C ILE A 76 -11.78 4.74 -2.13
N ASN A 77 -12.24 4.69 -0.88
CA ASN A 77 -12.57 5.90 -0.11
C ASN A 77 -11.32 6.73 0.18
N TYR A 78 -10.19 6.10 0.48
CA TYR A 78 -8.92 6.81 0.65
C TYR A 78 -8.40 7.40 -0.65
N LEU A 79 -8.47 6.69 -1.78
CA LEU A 79 -8.08 7.24 -3.09
C LEU A 79 -8.94 8.45 -3.47
N LYS A 80 -10.26 8.41 -3.24
CA LYS A 80 -11.14 9.57 -3.48
C LYS A 80 -10.85 10.76 -2.57
N ALA A 81 -10.43 10.50 -1.34
CA ALA A 81 -10.12 11.52 -0.33
C ALA A 81 -8.66 12.03 -0.42
N THR A 82 -7.86 11.44 -1.31
CA THR A 82 -6.48 11.82 -1.60
C THR A 82 -6.40 12.27 -3.06
N LYS A 83 -5.42 13.09 -3.44
CA LYS A 83 -5.28 13.53 -4.85
C LYS A 83 -4.51 12.53 -5.70
N MET A 84 -4.64 11.23 -5.42
CA MET A 84 -3.86 10.16 -6.02
C MET A 84 -4.77 9.32 -6.91
N GLU A 85 -4.36 9.12 -8.17
CA GLU A 85 -5.06 8.32 -9.19
C GLU A 85 -4.42 6.95 -9.36
#